data_AF-A0A345I1W2-F1
#
_entry.id   AF-A0A345I1W2-F1
#
_cell.length_a   1.000
_cell.length_b   1.000
_cell.length_c   1.000
_cell.angle_alpha   90.00
_cell.angle_beta   90.00
_cell.angle_gamma   90.00
#
_symmetry.space_group_name_H-M   'P 1'
#
loop_
_entity.id
_entity.type
_entity.pdbx_description
1 polymer ?
#
loop_
_entity_poly.entity_id
_entity_poly.type
_entity_poly.pdbx_seq_one_letter_code
_entity_poly.pdbx_strand_id
1 'polypeptide(L)'
;MLSALLGMHDGLVLAERSIDFHRDHLARLIHPERQIGRHEVSHLLDGSRRIAEAVAVRDTQAKSALAVLQSLARVPTPAPSPPTPSPPVPALPLPAQSTAHSR
;
A
#
# COMPACT_ATOMS: atom_id res chain seq x y z
N MET A 1 -10.47 -1.44 9.12
CA MET A 1 -9.67 -1.01 7.96
C MET A 1 -10.04 0.38 7.47
N LEU A 2 -11.33 0.66 7.23
CA LEU A 2 -11.81 2.02 6.92
C LEU A 2 -11.41 3.06 7.99
N SER A 3 -11.59 2.71 9.27
CA SER A 3 -11.13 3.55 10.39
C SER A 3 -9.63 3.86 10.37
N ALA A 4 -8.81 2.90 9.94
CA ALA A 4 -7.36 3.10 9.79
C ALA A 4 -7.05 4.07 8.63
N LEU A 5 -7.74 3.92 7.49
CA LEU A 5 -7.60 4.84 6.36
C LEU A 5 -8.04 6.27 6.72
N LEU A 6 -9.13 6.42 7.47
CA LEU A 6 -9.58 7.73 7.96
C LEU A 6 -8.57 8.35 8.92
N GLY A 7 -8.07 7.58 9.89
CA GLY A 7 -7.03 8.07 10.81
C GLY A 7 -5.72 8.46 10.10
N MET A 8 -5.32 7.72 9.06
CA MET A 8 -4.17 8.08 8.22
C MET A 8 -4.43 9.35 7.41
N HIS A 9 -5.65 9.54 6.89
CA HIS A 9 -6.06 10.76 6.20
C HIS A 9 -6.02 11.98 7.13
N ASP A 10 -6.57 11.87 8.33
CA ASP A 10 -6.51 12.95 9.32
C ASP A 10 -5.06 13.29 9.68
N GLY A 11 -4.20 12.28 9.81
CA GLY A 11 -2.76 12.45 10.01
C GLY A 11 -2.07 13.17 8.84
N LEU A 12 -2.45 12.86 7.59
CA LEU A 12 -1.96 13.57 6.40
C LEU A 12 -2.38 15.03 6.39
N VAL A 13 -3.67 15.30 6.61
CA VAL A 13 -4.22 16.67 6.65
C VAL A 13 -3.53 17.50 7.74
N LEU A 14 -3.28 16.91 8.91
CA LEU A 14 -2.57 17.59 9.99
C LEU A 14 -1.11 17.89 9.61
N ALA A 15 -0.41 16.93 8.99
CA ALA A 15 0.97 17.11 8.55
C ALA A 15 1.08 18.19 7.46
N GLU A 16 0.17 18.23 6.50
CA GLU A 16 0.13 19.27 5.46
C GLU A 16 -0.09 20.66 6.06
N ARG A 17 -1.07 20.81 6.96
CA ARG A 17 -1.30 22.08 7.66
C ARG A 17 -0.09 22.53 8.48
N SER A 18 0.63 21.59 9.08
CA SER A 18 1.86 21.89 9.83
C SER A 18 2.98 22.36 8.89
N ILE A 19 3.15 21.72 7.73
CA ILE A 19 4.11 22.16 6.70
C ILE A 19 3.79 23.59 6.25
N ASP A 20 2.54 23.87 5.89
CA ASP A 20 2.13 25.20 5.43
C ASP A 20 2.36 26.26 6.51
N PHE A 21 1.96 25.98 7.76
CA PHE A 21 2.17 26.88 8.87
C PHE A 21 3.65 27.23 9.10
N HIS A 22 4.52 26.22 9.15
CA HIS A 22 5.94 26.44 9.38
C HIS A 22 6.63 27.08 8.18
N ARG A 23 6.21 26.75 6.95
CA ARG A 23 6.69 27.39 5.72
C ARG A 23 6.33 28.87 5.71
N ASP A 24 5.09 29.22 6.01
CA ASP A 24 4.64 30.61 6.07
C ASP A 24 5.37 31.40 7.16
N HIS A 25 5.62 30.76 8.32
CA HIS A 25 6.40 31.37 9.38
C HIS A 25 7.85 31.63 8.94
N LEU A 26 8.52 30.65 8.30
CA LEU A 26 9.87 30.85 7.75
C LEU A 26 9.88 31.92 6.67
N ALA A 27 8.91 31.95 5.76
CA ALA A 27 8.81 32.95 4.69
C ALA A 27 8.77 34.39 5.26
N ARG A 28 8.08 34.59 6.39
CA ARG A 28 8.07 35.87 7.10
C ARG A 28 9.43 36.23 7.72
N LEU A 29 10.18 35.24 8.19
CA LEU A 29 11.50 35.45 8.81
C LEU A 29 12.60 35.74 7.78
N ILE A 30 12.54 35.12 6.60
CA ILE A 30 13.56 35.27 5.53
C ILE A 30 13.23 36.38 4.53
N HIS A 31 12.29 37.27 4.86
CA HIS A 31 11.87 38.32 3.95
C HIS A 31 13.08 39.18 3.53
N PRO A 32 13.29 39.46 2.23
CA PRO A 32 14.54 40.03 1.72
C PRO A 32 14.86 41.41 2.27
N GLU A 33 13.87 42.16 2.73
CA GLU A 33 14.07 43.48 3.36
C GLU A 33 14.42 43.40 4.86
N ARG A 34 14.45 42.20 5.44
CA ARG A 34 14.66 41.98 6.87
C ARG A 34 16.08 41.51 7.16
N GLN A 35 16.76 42.17 8.11
CA GLN A 35 18.02 41.66 8.62
C GLN A 35 17.75 40.52 9.62
N ILE A 36 18.40 39.38 9.40
CA ILE A 36 18.26 38.20 10.26
C ILE A 36 19.13 38.41 11.51
N GLY A 37 18.48 38.55 12.66
CA GLY A 37 19.16 38.66 13.96
C GLY A 37 19.73 37.32 14.45
N ARG A 38 20.70 37.36 15.37
CA ARG A 38 21.32 36.15 15.97
C ARG A 38 20.30 35.17 16.58
N HIS A 39 19.21 35.67 17.17
CA HIS A 39 18.16 34.85 17.77
C HIS A 39 17.21 34.29 16.71
N GLU A 40 17.05 34.97 15.58
CA GLU A 40 16.21 34.55 14.47
C GLU A 40 16.83 33.36 13.72
N VAL A 41 18.15 33.25 13.69
CA VAL A 41 18.83 32.04 13.17
C VAL A 41 18.36 30.78 13.89
N SER A 42 18.15 30.85 15.21
CA SER A 42 17.64 29.70 15.97
C SER A 42 16.19 29.37 15.61
N HIS A 43 15.36 30.39 15.38
CA HIS A 43 13.98 30.21 14.91
C HIS A 43 13.91 29.66 13.47
N LEU A 44 14.85 30.06 12.60
CA LEU A 44 14.96 29.51 11.24
C LEU A 44 15.34 28.03 11.27
N LEU A 45 16.29 27.66 12.12
CA LEU A 45 16.72 26.27 12.29
C LEU A 45 15.61 25.41 12.88
N ASP A 46 14.93 25.90 13.93
CA ASP A 46 13.80 25.18 14.52
C ASP A 46 12.63 25.06 13.52
N GLY A 47 12.26 26.14 12.84
CA GLY A 47 11.21 26.11 11.81
C GLY A 47 11.53 25.13 10.67
N SER A 48 12.79 25.09 10.22
CA SER A 48 13.22 24.12 9.20
C SER A 48 13.15 22.68 9.70
N ARG A 49 13.54 22.45 10.97
CA ARG A 49 13.40 21.15 11.63
C ARG A 49 11.93 20.72 11.71
N ARG A 50 11.03 21.63 12.10
CA ARG A 50 9.58 21.34 12.20
C ARG A 50 8.98 20.97 10.86
N ILE A 51 9.39 21.63 9.77
CA ILE A 51 9.00 21.23 8.40
C ILE A 51 9.49 19.82 8.08
N ALA A 52 10.75 19.51 8.36
CA ALA A 52 11.29 18.18 8.10
C ALA A 52 10.54 17.08 8.87
N GLU A 53 10.23 17.33 10.15
CA GLU A 53 9.43 16.41 10.98
C GLU A 53 8.01 16.21 10.41
N ALA A 54 7.32 17.28 10.01
CA ALA A 54 5.99 17.19 9.41
C ALA A 54 6.01 16.45 8.06
N VAL A 55 7.03 16.68 7.23
CA VAL A 55 7.24 15.93 5.97
C VAL A 55 7.46 14.45 6.24
N ALA A 56 8.28 14.09 7.23
CA ALA A 56 8.50 12.69 7.59
C ALA A 56 7.22 11.98 8.06
N VAL A 57 6.38 12.68 8.82
CA VAL A 57 5.05 12.17 9.22
C VAL A 57 4.16 11.97 7.99
N ARG A 58 4.05 12.99 7.11
CA ARG A 58 3.27 12.89 5.87
C ARG A 58 3.68 11.68 5.03
N ASP A 59 4.98 11.51 4.81
CA ASP A 59 5.51 10.42 4.00
C ASP A 59 5.26 9.05 4.63
N THR A 60 5.32 8.96 5.96
CA THR A 60 4.99 7.73 6.70
C THR A 60 3.51 7.40 6.55
N GLN A 61 2.62 8.37 6.77
CA GLN A 61 1.17 8.16 6.62
C GLN A 61 0.79 7.79 5.18
N ALA A 62 1.39 8.43 4.19
CA ALA A 62 1.17 8.12 2.78
C ALA A 62 1.60 6.67 2.44
N LYS A 63 2.77 6.23 2.92
CA LYS A 63 3.24 4.85 2.73
C LYS A 63 2.32 3.84 3.42
N SER A 64 1.91 4.11 4.65
CA SER A 64 0.99 3.25 5.40
C SER A 64 -0.38 3.15 4.72
N ALA A 65 -0.94 4.28 4.28
CA ALA A 65 -2.21 4.31 3.56
C ALA A 65 -2.14 3.50 2.26
N LEU A 66 -1.08 3.68 1.48
CA LEU A 66 -0.85 2.91 0.25
C LEU A 66 -0.78 1.41 0.54
N ALA A 67 -0.04 1.00 1.58
CA ALA A 67 0.06 -0.41 1.96
C ALA A 67 -1.30 -1.01 2.35
N VAL A 68 -2.13 -0.28 3.08
CA VAL A 68 -3.50 -0.71 3.42
C VAL A 68 -4.36 -0.85 2.17
N LEU A 69 -4.33 0.13 1.26
CA LEU A 69 -5.08 0.07 0.00
C LEU A 69 -4.64 -1.12 -0.86
N GLN A 70 -3.34 -1.37 -0.97
CA GLN A 70 -2.80 -2.53 -1.68
C GLN A 70 -3.20 -3.86 -1.02
N SER A 71 -3.26 -3.90 0.31
CA SER A 71 -3.75 -5.08 1.03
C SER A 71 -5.23 -5.36 0.74
N LEU A 72 -6.04 -4.32 0.58
CA LEU A 72 -7.47 -4.46 0.23
C LEU A 72 -7.66 -4.86 -1.23
N ALA A 73 -6.79 -4.39 -2.13
CA ALA A 73 -6.87 -4.72 -3.56
C ALA A 73 -6.49 -6.18 -3.88
N ARG A 74 -5.75 -6.86 -3.00
CA ARG A 74 -5.44 -8.30 -3.13
C ARG A 74 -6.66 -9.15 -2.75
N VAL A 75 -7.64 -9.23 -3.65
CA VAL A 75 -8.67 -10.27 -3.62
C VAL A 75 -8.00 -11.60 -4.01
N PRO A 76 -8.17 -12.71 -3.25
CA PRO A 76 -7.66 -14.00 -3.67
C PRO A 76 -8.30 -14.39 -5.01
N THR A 77 -7.47 -14.71 -6.00
CA THR A 77 -7.93 -15.36 -7.23
C THR A 77 -8.70 -16.62 -6.83
N PRO A 78 -9.91 -16.86 -7.35
CA PRO A 78 -10.62 -18.12 -7.11
C PRO A 78 -9.68 -19.28 -7.43
N ALA A 79 -9.51 -20.22 -6.50
CA ALA A 79 -8.74 -21.42 -6.74
C ALA A 79 -9.22 -22.08 -8.06
N PRO A 80 -8.32 -22.56 -8.93
CA PRO A 80 -8.73 -23.24 -10.14
C PRO A 80 -9.66 -24.39 -9.77
N SER A 81 -10.86 -24.42 -10.35
CA SER A 81 -11.82 -25.49 -10.16
C SER A 81 -11.13 -26.85 -10.41
N PRO A 82 -11.38 -27.88 -9.59
CA PRO A 82 -10.80 -29.19 -9.80
C PRO A 82 -11.18 -29.69 -11.21
N PRO A 83 -10.29 -30.40 -11.90
CA PRO A 83 -10.57 -30.91 -13.24
C PRO A 83 -11.81 -31.82 -13.18
N THR A 84 -12.75 -31.58 -14.10
CA THR A 84 -13.94 -32.41 -14.26
C THR A 84 -13.51 -33.87 -14.45
N PRO A 85 -14.05 -34.84 -13.69
CA PRO A 85 -13.67 -36.23 -13.84
C PRO A 85 -13.99 -36.72 -15.27
N SER A 86 -12.98 -37.28 -15.95
CA SER A 86 -13.17 -37.85 -17.28
C SER A 86 -14.19 -38.99 -17.25
N PRO A 87 -15.05 -39.11 -18.28
CA PRO A 87 -16.00 -40.22 -18.36
C PRO A 87 -15.25 -41.57 -18.47
N PRO A 88 -15.81 -42.66 -17.93
CA PRO A 88 -15.18 -43.97 -17.98
C PRO A 88 -15.02 -44.45 -19.42
N VAL A 89 -13.83 -44.94 -19.75
CA VAL A 89 -13.50 -45.50 -21.06
C VAL A 89 -14.28 -46.81 -21.27
N PRO A 90 -14.96 -47.03 -22.40
CA PRO A 90 -15.67 -48.27 -22.66
C PRO A 90 -14.73 -49.48 -22.66
N ALA A 91 -15.14 -50.56 -21.98
CA ALA A 91 -14.37 -51.80 -21.93
C ALA A 91 -14.27 -52.43 -23.34
N LEU A 92 -13.03 -52.73 -23.76
CA LEU A 92 -12.76 -53.46 -24.99
C LEU A 92 -13.24 -54.91 -24.88
N PRO A 93 -13.87 -55.49 -25.93
CA PRO A 93 -14.31 -56.88 -25.91
C PRO A 93 -13.12 -57.84 -25.82
N LEU A 94 -13.18 -58.77 -24.87
CA LEU A 94 -12.19 -59.85 -24.74
C LEU A 94 -12.35 -60.86 -25.88
N PRO A 95 -11.26 -61.38 -26.47
CA PRO A 95 -11.35 -62.38 -27.52
C PRO A 95 -11.84 -63.72 -26.97
N ALA A 96 -12.75 -64.36 -27.70
CA ALA A 96 -13.27 -65.69 -27.38
C ALA A 96 -12.17 -66.74 -27.50
N GLN A 97 -11.94 -67.50 -26.42
CA GLN A 97 -11.04 -68.65 -26.44
C GLN A 97 -11.69 -69.78 -27.24
N SER A 98 -11.05 -70.16 -28.35
CA SER A 98 -11.44 -71.29 -29.18
C SER A 98 -11.00 -72.60 -28.51
N THR A 99 -11.95 -73.39 -27.99
CA THR A 99 -11.67 -74.74 -27.50
C THR A 99 -11.68 -75.73 -28.66
N ALA A 100 -10.53 -75.95 -29.28
CA ALA A 100 -10.32 -77.06 -30.20
C ALA A 100 -10.52 -78.40 -29.47
N HIS A 101 -11.59 -79.12 -29.80
CA HIS A 101 -11.82 -80.49 -29.35
C HIS A 101 -11.13 -81.45 -30.32
N SER A 102 -10.14 -82.20 -29.82
CA SER A 102 -9.52 -83.33 -30.52
C SER A 102 -10.20 -84.62 -30.07
N ARG A 103 -10.64 -85.44 -31.04
CA ARG A 103 -10.94 -86.86 -30.85
C ARG A 103 -10.66 -87.62 -32.12
#